data_AF-A0A9W7JCY3-F1
#
_entry.id   AF-A0A9W7JCY3-F1
#
_cell.length_a   1.000
_cell.length_b   1.000
_cell.length_c   1.000
_cell.angle_alpha   90.00
_cell.angle_beta   90.00
_cell.angle_gamma   90.00
#
_symmetry.space_group_name_H-M   'P 1'
#
loop_
_entity.id
_entity.type
_entity.pdbx_description
1 polymer ?
#
loop_
_entity_poly.entity_id
_entity_poly.type
_entity_poly.pdbx_seq_one_letter_code
_entity_poly.pdbx_strand_id
1 'polypeptide(L)'
;MDRSWMNLPRVNADYRNGVEYFLNLAFANASQENMILCPCKKCANVNWHFREVVHEHLVIFGFVPGYRKWTFHGELTSRTASSTSNPPFHYNSHHGSPREDDMEGML
;
A
#
# COMPACT_ATOMS: atom_id res chain seq x y z
N MET A 1 -7.60 -1.11 -14.77
CA MET A 1 -6.92 -0.29 -15.78
C MET A 1 -5.65 -1.00 -16.22
N ASP A 2 -5.34 -0.98 -17.51
CA ASP A 2 -4.03 -1.46 -18.00
C ASP A 2 -2.91 -0.60 -17.39
N ARG A 3 -1.80 -1.24 -17.03
CA ARG A 3 -0.61 -0.62 -16.39
C ARG A 3 0.62 -0.65 -17.29
N SER A 4 0.47 -1.15 -18.52
CA SER A 4 1.53 -1.16 -19.54
C SER A 4 2.18 0.22 -19.72
N TRP A 5 1.39 1.29 -19.59
CA TRP A 5 1.82 2.69 -19.70
C TRP A 5 2.96 3.07 -18.76
N MET A 6 3.12 2.42 -17.60
CA MET A 6 4.23 2.69 -16.67
C MET A 6 5.60 2.36 -17.26
N ASN A 7 5.64 1.52 -18.30
CA ASN A 7 6.88 1.11 -18.96
C ASN A 7 7.16 1.93 -20.23
N LEU A 8 6.28 2.87 -20.60
CA LEU A 8 6.49 3.74 -21.76
C LEU A 8 7.57 4.79 -21.46
N PRO A 9 8.22 5.35 -22.50
CA PRO A 9 9.09 6.50 -22.33
C PRO A 9 8.36 7.65 -21.62
N ARG A 10 9.02 8.34 -20.69
CA ARG A 10 8.39 9.37 -19.84
C ARG A 10 7.89 10.60 -20.61
N VAL A 11 8.40 10.81 -21.82
CA VAL A 11 7.93 11.85 -22.76
C VAL A 11 6.58 11.50 -23.40
N ASN A 12 6.19 10.23 -23.38
CA ASN A 12 4.95 9.74 -23.96
C ASN A 12 3.74 10.33 -23.21
N ALA A 13 2.69 10.68 -23.96
CA ALA A 13 1.47 11.25 -23.39
C ALA A 13 0.74 10.25 -22.46
N ASP A 14 0.70 8.97 -22.82
CA ASP A 14 0.05 7.93 -22.02
C ASP A 14 0.76 7.71 -20.68
N TYR A 15 2.11 7.84 -20.67
CA TYR A 15 2.86 7.83 -19.42
C TYR A 15 2.43 9.00 -18.52
N ARG A 16 2.40 10.23 -19.05
CA ARG A 16 2.03 11.43 -18.29
C ARG A 16 0.59 11.38 -17.79
N ASN A 17 -0.34 10.98 -18.65
CA ASN A 17 -1.75 10.80 -18.30
C ASN A 17 -1.93 9.72 -17.23
N GLY A 18 -1.18 8.61 -17.35
CA GLY A 18 -1.17 7.54 -16.35
C GLY A 18 -0.61 8.01 -15.00
N VAL A 19 0.45 8.83 -14.98
CA VAL A 19 0.99 9.44 -13.76
C VAL A 19 -0.05 10.31 -13.07
N GLU A 20 -0.74 11.20 -13.80
CA GLU A 20 -1.79 12.05 -13.22
C GLU A 20 -2.95 11.22 -12.66
N TYR A 21 -3.37 10.19 -13.40
CA TYR A 21 -4.38 9.26 -12.93
C TYR A 21 -3.95 8.53 -11.65
N PHE A 22 -2.73 8.01 -11.62
CA PHE A 22 -2.15 7.36 -10.44
C PHE A 22 -2.13 8.31 -9.23
N LEU A 23 -1.66 9.54 -9.41
CA LEU A 23 -1.62 10.53 -8.33
C LEU A 23 -3.01 10.86 -7.82
N ASN A 24 -3.99 11.07 -8.71
CA ASN A 24 -5.38 11.31 -8.31
C ASN A 24 -5.93 10.18 -7.43
N LEU A 25 -5.72 8.92 -7.84
CA LEU A 25 -6.16 7.76 -7.04
C LEU A 25 -5.40 7.64 -5.72
N ALA A 26 -4.08 7.73 -5.75
CA ALA A 26 -3.24 7.55 -4.58
C ALA A 26 -3.53 8.60 -3.50
N PHE A 27 -3.66 9.87 -3.89
CA PHE A 27 -3.95 10.94 -2.95
C PHE A 27 -5.39 10.89 -2.41
N ALA A 28 -6.36 10.51 -3.24
CA ALA A 28 -7.74 10.38 -2.78
C ALA A 28 -7.95 9.21 -1.80
N ASN A 29 -7.17 8.12 -1.92
CA ASN A 29 -7.47 6.87 -1.21
C ASN A 29 -6.41 6.44 -0.19
N ALA A 30 -5.18 6.97 -0.25
CA ALA A 30 -4.07 6.48 0.56
C ALA A 30 -3.17 7.58 1.14
N SER A 31 -3.53 8.86 0.96
CA SER A 31 -2.72 9.94 1.51
C SER A 31 -2.81 10.01 3.03
N GLN A 32 -1.68 10.36 3.64
CA GLN A 32 -1.56 10.68 5.06
C GLN A 32 -0.89 12.04 5.14
N GLU A 33 -1.51 12.99 5.85
CA GLU A 33 -1.00 14.36 5.98
C GLU A 33 -0.68 15.02 4.62
N ASN A 34 -1.53 14.79 3.62
CA ASN A 34 -1.34 15.24 2.24
C ASN A 34 -0.08 14.71 1.55
N MET A 35 0.43 13.55 1.97
CA MET A 35 1.58 12.87 1.36
C MET A 35 1.24 11.42 1.01
N ILE A 36 2.01 10.83 0.10
CA ILE A 36 1.99 9.38 -0.19
C ILE A 36 3.41 8.82 -0.19
N LEU A 37 3.55 7.51 0.01
CA LEU A 37 4.80 6.80 -0.28
C LEU A 37 5.17 6.99 -1.76
N CYS A 38 6.40 7.40 -2.04
CA CYS A 38 6.83 7.67 -3.40
C CYS A 38 7.27 6.38 -4.12
N PRO A 39 6.57 5.93 -5.18
CA PRO A 39 6.87 4.70 -5.89
C PRO A 39 7.97 4.87 -6.96
N CYS A 40 8.70 5.98 -6.94
CA CYS A 40 9.75 6.23 -7.92
C CYS A 40 10.96 5.34 -7.68
N LYS A 41 11.78 5.14 -8.71
CA LYS A 41 13.01 4.32 -8.63
C LYS A 41 13.97 4.76 -7.52
N LYS A 42 14.01 6.07 -7.19
CA LYS A 42 14.88 6.62 -6.15
C LYS A 42 14.37 6.35 -4.73
N CYS A 43 13.06 6.44 -4.52
CA CYS A 43 12.44 6.34 -3.20
C CYS A 43 11.97 4.92 -2.86
N ALA A 44 11.68 4.10 -3.87
CA ALA A 44 11.30 2.69 -3.74
C ALA A 44 10.17 2.39 -2.73
N ASN A 45 9.16 3.27 -2.66
CA ASN A 45 8.06 3.20 -1.68
C ASN A 45 8.50 3.32 -0.21
N VAL A 46 9.60 4.01 0.08
CA VAL A 46 10.08 4.25 1.46
C VAL A 46 9.77 5.68 1.94
N ASN A 47 9.99 6.68 1.08
CA ASN A 47 9.87 8.10 1.46
C ASN A 47 8.47 8.65 1.18
N TRP A 48 7.91 9.37 2.15
CA TRP A 48 6.66 10.12 2.02
C TRP A 48 6.91 11.50 1.41
N HIS A 49 6.12 11.86 0.40
CA HIS A 49 6.24 13.13 -0.29
C HIS A 49 4.87 13.70 -0.69
N PHE A 50 4.81 15.03 -0.79
CA PHE A 50 3.68 15.77 -1.37
C PHE A 50 3.53 15.48 -2.86
N ARG A 51 2.34 15.78 -3.39
CA ARG A 51 1.94 15.43 -4.76
C ARG A 51 2.93 15.91 -5.81
N GLU A 52 3.37 17.16 -5.70
CA GLU A 52 4.24 17.83 -6.66
C GLU A 52 5.60 17.13 -6.73
N VAL A 53 6.14 16.75 -5.57
CA VAL A 53 7.42 16.02 -5.46
C VAL A 53 7.29 14.60 -6.01
N VAL A 54 6.19 13.90 -5.73
CA VAL A 54 5.97 12.56 -6.31
C VAL A 54 5.81 12.65 -7.83
N HIS A 55 5.05 13.62 -8.34
CA HIS A 55 4.91 13.86 -9.76
C HIS A 55 6.28 14.10 -10.42
N GLU A 56 7.07 15.05 -9.91
CA GLU A 56 8.41 15.34 -10.41
C GLU A 56 9.29 14.09 -10.41
N HIS A 57 9.32 13.35 -9.30
CA HIS A 57 10.08 12.11 -9.21
C HIS A 57 9.65 11.05 -10.23
N LEU A 58 8.36 10.94 -10.52
CA LEU A 58 7.85 10.02 -11.55
C LEU A 58 8.19 10.48 -12.96
N VAL A 59 8.31 11.79 -13.21
CA VAL A 59 8.76 12.33 -14.50
C VAL A 59 10.28 12.19 -14.68
N ILE A 60 11.08 12.38 -13.62
CA ILE A 60 12.55 12.37 -13.68
C ILE A 60 13.15 10.96 -13.52
N PHE A 61 12.62 10.14 -12.61
CA PHE A 61 13.17 8.83 -12.27
C PHE A 61 12.32 7.67 -12.79
N GLY A 62 11.02 7.89 -12.94
CA GLY A 62 10.07 6.83 -13.27
C GLY A 62 9.73 5.93 -12.09
N PHE A 63 8.80 5.01 -12.31
CA PHE A 63 8.41 4.00 -11.32
C PHE A 63 9.53 2.99 -11.04
N VAL A 64 9.48 2.33 -9.88
CA VAL A 64 10.29 1.14 -9.62
C VAL A 64 10.01 0.08 -10.71
N PRO A 65 11.05 -0.54 -11.31
CA PRO A 65 10.85 -1.61 -12.29
C PRO A 65 9.99 -2.76 -11.74
N GLY A 66 9.03 -3.24 -12.55
CA GLY A 66 8.14 -4.33 -12.13
C GLY A 66 7.04 -3.92 -11.14
N TYR A 67 6.91 -2.62 -10.84
CA TYR A 67 5.83 -2.09 -10.01
C TYR A 67 4.48 -2.24 -10.74
N ARG A 68 3.68 -3.24 -10.32
CA ARG A 68 2.41 -3.61 -11.00
C ARG A 68 1.19 -3.54 -10.10
N LYS A 69 1.39 -3.48 -8.79
CA LYS A 69 0.34 -3.42 -7.78
C LYS A 69 0.46 -2.13 -6.99
N TRP A 70 -0.66 -1.45 -6.83
CA TRP A 70 -0.74 -0.21 -6.06
C TRP A 70 -1.18 -0.52 -4.62
N THR A 71 -0.47 -1.47 -4.00
CA THR A 71 -0.82 -2.02 -2.67
C THR A 71 -0.90 -0.93 -1.61
N PHE A 72 -0.06 0.10 -1.69
CA PHE A 72 -0.05 1.23 -0.76
C PHE A 72 -0.79 2.46 -1.30
N HIS A 73 -1.40 2.37 -2.48
CA HIS A 73 -1.90 3.54 -3.22
C HIS A 73 -3.34 3.37 -3.69
N GLY A 74 -4.11 2.57 -2.94
CA GLY A 74 -5.56 2.49 -3.12
C GLY A 74 -6.01 1.67 -4.32
N GLU A 75 -5.28 0.61 -4.69
CA GLU A 75 -5.82 -0.36 -5.65
C GLU A 75 -7.13 -0.96 -5.09
N LEU A 76 -8.28 -0.52 -5.62
CA LEU A 76 -9.52 -1.26 -5.51
C LEU A 76 -9.33 -2.55 -6.31
N THR A 77 -8.82 -3.59 -5.65
CA THR A 77 -8.96 -4.95 -6.16
C THR A 77 -10.46 -5.18 -6.26
N SER A 78 -11.00 -5.32 -7.46
CA SER A 78 -12.31 -5.94 -7.62
C SER A 78 -12.20 -7.30 -6.96
N ARG A 79 -12.65 -7.39 -5.71
CA ARG A 79 -13.03 -8.66 -5.10
C ARG A 79 -14.13 -9.18 -6.00
N THR A 80 -13.77 -9.97 -7.00
CA THR A 80 -14.69 -10.95 -7.55
C THR A 80 -15.35 -11.61 -6.35
N ALA A 81 -16.68 -11.56 -6.31
CA ALA A 81 -17.50 -12.21 -5.31
C ALA A 81 -17.26 -13.72 -5.39
N SER A 82 -16.19 -14.19 -4.76
CA SER A 82 -16.04 -15.58 -4.37
C SER A 82 -16.40 -15.63 -2.89
N SER A 83 -17.69 -15.85 -2.66
CA SER A 83 -18.26 -16.31 -1.40
C SER A 83 -17.46 -17.52 -0.94
N THR A 84 -16.48 -17.29 -0.07
CA THR A 84 -15.95 -18.32 0.81
C THR A 84 -16.01 -17.72 2.20
N SER A 85 -16.90 -18.29 3.00
CA SER A 85 -17.15 -17.98 4.39
C SER A 85 -15.83 -17.95 5.18
N ASN A 86 -15.44 -16.78 5.70
CA ASN A 86 -14.50 -16.75 6.81
C ASN A 86 -15.19 -17.33 8.04
N PRO A 87 -14.60 -18.29 8.78
CA PRO A 87 -15.00 -18.48 10.17
C PRO A 87 -14.49 -17.28 11.00
N PRO A 88 -15.21 -16.86 12.05
CA PRO A 88 -14.79 -15.73 12.86
C PRO A 88 -13.57 -16.11 13.69
N PHE A 89 -12.51 -15.31 13.63
CA PHE A 89 -11.42 -15.37 14.61
C PHE A 89 -12.01 -15.01 15.98
N HIS A 90 -12.17 -16.01 16.85
CA HIS A 90 -12.61 -15.84 18.22
C HIS A 90 -11.42 -15.35 19.05
N TYR A 91 -11.41 -14.06 19.41
CA TYR A 91 -10.49 -13.55 20.43
C TYR A 91 -11.00 -13.99 21.80
N ASN A 92 -10.38 -15.03 22.38
CA ASN A 92 -10.72 -15.51 23.71
C ASN A 92 -10.08 -14.61 24.78
N SER A 93 -10.80 -13.56 25.20
CA SER A 93 -10.55 -12.91 26.49
C SER A 93 -11.02 -13.85 27.61
N HIS A 94 -10.09 -14.50 28.30
CA HIS A 94 -10.35 -15.10 29.61
C HIS A 94 -9.44 -14.42 30.64
N HIS A 95 -9.91 -13.30 31.18
CA HIS A 95 -9.53 -12.88 32.51
C HIS A 95 -10.29 -13.77 33.52
N GLY A 96 -9.56 -14.58 34.26
CA GLY A 96 -10.03 -15.28 35.46
C GLY A 96 -8.92 -15.26 36.51
N SER A 97 -9.24 -14.71 37.68
CA SER A 97 -8.40 -14.41 38.85
C SER A 97 -7.53 -15.58 39.38
N PRO A 98 -6.50 -15.27 40.22
CA PRO A 98 -5.54 -16.23 40.73
C PRO A 98 -6.12 -17.07 41.86
N ARG A 99 -5.65 -18.31 41.97
CA ARG A 99 -5.81 -19.15 43.14
C ARG A 99 -4.43 -19.60 43.57
N GLU A 100 -4.13 -19.24 44.82
CA GLU A 100 -2.97 -19.60 45.59
C GLU A 100 -3.00 -21.10 45.91
N ASP A 101 -1.83 -21.64 46.26
CA ASP A 101 -1.56 -22.95 46.85
C ASP A 101 -0.99 -24.04 45.90
N ASP A 102 0.32 -24.24 46.10
CA ASP A 102 1.07 -25.51 46.14
C ASP A 102 1.66 -26.11 44.84
N MET A 103 2.98 -25.93 44.66
CA MET A 103 4.02 -26.95 44.97
C MET A 103 5.33 -26.57 44.25
N GLU A 104 6.30 -25.98 44.96
CA GLU A 104 7.48 -26.66 45.54
C GLU A 104 8.42 -27.31 44.49
N GLY A 105 9.64 -26.79 44.40
CA GLY A 105 10.80 -27.60 44.03
C GLY A 105 11.25 -27.59 42.57
N MET A 106 12.05 -26.58 42.20
CA MET A 106 13.27 -26.83 41.43
C MET A 106 14.38 -25.96 42.01
N LEU A 107 15.34 -26.62 42.66
CA LEU A 107 16.58 -26.08 43.21
C LEU A 107 17.32 -25.17 42.22
#